data_AF-A0A2R6N791-F1
#
_entry.id   AF-A0A2R6N791-F1
#
_cell.length_a   1.000
_cell.length_b   1.000
_cell.length_c   1.000
_cell.angle_alpha   90.00
_cell.angle_beta   90.00
_cell.angle_gamma   90.00
#
_symmetry.space_group_name_H-M   'P 1'
#
loop_
_entity.id
_entity.type
_entity.pdbx_description
1 polymer ?
#
loop_
_entity_poly.entity_id
_entity_poly.type
_entity_poly.pdbx_seq_one_letter_code
_entity_poly.pdbx_strand_id
1 'polypeptide(L)'
;MSATLRPFGVTEDVLGLDDPVTMAYGPQFPEERRRTYAVDGPPLFASQRDEPGVQRTVTQVLEDAVRMTPGNTLAFFPSYAEAERYHERVDAGTPYLDEPGTAANDLRERFTADDDGVLFTSLWGTLGEGVSYDGDDARTVVVIGVPYPHLDDRMEAVQRAYEATFGDAAGDGDAGWRYAVEIPTVRKTRQALGRVVRSPDDFGARILLDARYTERAEIEMSEYAVRGAFPPEERAEMIDVDPEKLQFGLLNFYGDLDAYDGTPPTP
;
A
#
# COMPACT_ATOMS: atom_id res chain seq x y z
N MET A 1 -8.14 -0.49 20.85
CA MET A 1 -8.39 -1.37 19.68
C MET A 1 -7.92 -0.63 18.43
N SER A 2 -7.27 -1.31 17.48
CA SER A 2 -6.82 -0.74 16.20
C SER A 2 -6.89 -1.80 15.10
N ALA A 3 -7.32 -1.41 13.90
CA ALA A 3 -7.45 -2.30 12.74
C ALA A 3 -6.10 -2.87 12.27
N THR A 4 -5.00 -2.15 12.52
CA THR A 4 -3.66 -2.50 12.03
C THR A 4 -2.67 -2.79 13.15
N LEU A 5 -3.14 -3.26 14.32
CA LEU A 5 -2.25 -3.53 15.46
C LEU A 5 -1.35 -4.76 15.23
N ARG A 6 -1.80 -5.74 14.43
CA ARG A 6 -1.01 -6.95 14.13
C ARG A 6 0.25 -6.66 13.30
N PRO A 7 1.33 -7.45 13.45
CA PRO A 7 1.47 -8.59 14.38
C PRO A 7 1.54 -8.14 15.85
N PHE A 8 0.96 -8.93 16.76
CA PHE A 8 0.86 -8.54 18.17
C PHE A 8 2.20 -8.59 18.90
N GLY A 9 3.06 -9.59 18.64
CA GLY A 9 4.33 -9.77 19.35
C GLY A 9 5.18 -8.50 19.42
N VAL A 10 5.34 -7.77 18.31
CA VAL A 10 6.08 -6.49 18.32
C VAL A 10 5.41 -5.43 19.22
N THR A 11 4.09 -5.37 19.26
CA THR A 11 3.38 -4.46 20.18
C THR A 11 3.49 -4.90 21.63
N GLU A 12 3.44 -6.20 21.89
CA GLU A 12 3.57 -6.78 23.23
C GLU A 12 4.94 -6.43 23.82
N ASP A 13 6.00 -6.69 23.05
CA ASP A 13 7.38 -6.38 23.42
C ASP A 13 7.60 -4.89 23.65
N VAL A 14 7.19 -4.04 22.69
CA VAL A 14 7.42 -2.59 22.75
C VAL A 14 6.66 -1.93 23.91
N LEU A 15 5.49 -2.45 24.28
CA LEU A 15 4.70 -1.94 25.40
C LEU A 15 5.06 -2.62 26.73
N GLY A 16 5.92 -3.64 26.73
CA GLY A 16 6.28 -4.41 27.92
C GLY A 16 5.08 -5.14 28.53
N LEU A 17 4.23 -5.73 27.69
CA LEU A 17 3.04 -6.46 28.13
C LEU A 17 3.39 -7.93 28.39
N ASP A 18 3.18 -8.38 29.62
CA ASP A 18 3.32 -9.79 29.99
C ASP A 18 2.01 -10.55 29.75
N ASP A 19 2.05 -11.58 28.89
CA ASP A 19 0.94 -12.50 28.55
C ASP A 19 -0.42 -11.79 28.31
N PRO A 20 -0.49 -10.80 27.39
CA PRO A 20 -1.73 -10.09 27.15
C PRO A 20 -2.75 -10.96 26.43
N VAL A 21 -4.02 -10.80 26.78
CA VAL A 21 -5.12 -11.37 25.98
C VAL A 21 -5.17 -10.65 24.64
N THR A 22 -4.86 -11.37 23.56
CA THR A 22 -4.98 -10.86 22.20
C THR A 22 -6.28 -11.30 21.55
N MET A 23 -6.84 -10.41 20.73
CA MET A 23 -8.05 -10.71 19.96
C MET A 23 -7.94 -10.05 18.60
N ALA A 24 -8.14 -10.85 17.56
CA ALA A 24 -8.24 -10.37 16.20
C ALA A 24 -9.57 -10.80 15.62
N TYR A 25 -10.27 -9.85 15.00
CA TYR A 25 -11.41 -10.15 14.16
C TYR A 25 -10.90 -10.32 12.73
N GLY A 26 -11.44 -11.30 12.02
CA GLY A 26 -11.11 -11.53 10.60
C GLY A 26 -11.60 -10.39 9.70
N PRO A 27 -11.48 -10.54 8.37
CA PRO A 27 -11.99 -9.55 7.42
C PRO A 27 -13.48 -9.29 7.68
N GLN A 28 -13.85 -8.00 7.80
CA GLN A 28 -15.20 -7.59 8.23
C GLN A 28 -16.19 -7.40 7.07
N PHE A 29 -15.69 -7.35 5.85
CA PHE A 29 -16.47 -7.01 4.66
C PHE A 29 -16.63 -8.24 3.75
N PRO A 30 -17.50 -8.20 2.72
CA PRO A 30 -17.62 -9.29 1.75
C PRO A 30 -16.36 -9.41 0.89
N GLU A 31 -15.89 -10.64 0.65
CA GLU A 31 -14.66 -10.89 -0.13
C GLU A 31 -14.84 -10.44 -1.58
N GLU A 32 -16.04 -10.62 -2.13
CA GLU A 32 -16.38 -10.26 -3.50
C GLU A 32 -16.33 -8.75 -3.75
N ARG A 33 -16.37 -7.94 -2.69
CA ARG A 33 -16.31 -6.47 -2.75
C ARG A 33 -14.90 -5.91 -2.54
N ARG A 34 -13.91 -6.74 -2.23
CA ARG A 34 -12.53 -6.28 -2.03
C ARG A 34 -11.56 -7.17 -2.78
N ARG A 35 -10.67 -6.57 -3.55
CA ARG A 35 -9.65 -7.32 -4.28
C ARG A 35 -8.27 -6.83 -3.90
N THR A 36 -7.33 -7.73 -3.62
CA THR A 36 -5.93 -7.37 -3.39
C THR A 36 -5.05 -8.00 -4.45
N TYR A 37 -4.33 -7.18 -5.19
CA TYR A 37 -3.35 -7.62 -6.18
C TYR A 37 -1.94 -7.35 -5.66
N ALA A 38 -1.11 -8.38 -5.60
CA ALA A 38 0.33 -8.23 -5.47
C ALA A 38 0.92 -8.28 -6.88
N VAL A 39 1.20 -7.09 -7.44
CA VAL A 39 1.72 -6.97 -8.79
C VAL A 39 3.21 -7.24 -8.76
N ASP A 40 3.64 -8.22 -9.54
CA ASP A 40 5.04 -8.59 -9.73
C ASP A 40 5.78 -7.57 -10.60
N GLY A 41 5.82 -6.34 -10.12
CA GLY A 41 6.59 -5.26 -10.71
C GLY A 41 8.04 -5.27 -10.24
N PRO A 42 8.94 -4.54 -10.94
CA PRO A 42 10.31 -4.40 -10.51
C PRO A 42 10.37 -3.84 -9.08
N PRO A 43 11.21 -4.43 -8.20
CA PRO A 43 11.32 -3.95 -6.83
C PRO A 43 11.92 -2.54 -6.83
N LEU A 44 11.24 -1.60 -6.18
CA LEU A 44 11.62 -0.19 -6.19
C LEU A 44 12.75 0.10 -5.20
N PHE A 45 13.89 -0.58 -5.36
CA PHE A 45 15.09 -0.32 -4.60
C PHE A 45 15.70 1.03 -4.98
N ALA A 46 16.35 1.69 -4.02
CA ALA A 46 17.01 2.98 -4.26
C ALA A 46 18.05 2.93 -5.39
N SER A 47 18.69 1.78 -5.60
CA SER A 47 19.68 1.57 -6.66
C SER A 47 19.07 1.35 -8.06
N GLN A 48 17.79 1.01 -8.15
CA GLN A 48 17.13 0.60 -9.40
C GLN A 48 15.99 1.54 -9.82
N ARG A 49 15.44 2.35 -8.89
CA ARG A 49 14.27 3.22 -9.14
C ARG A 49 14.48 4.28 -10.24
N ASP A 50 15.73 4.62 -10.55
CA ASP A 50 16.08 5.57 -11.61
C ASP A 50 16.24 4.88 -12.98
N GLU A 51 16.19 3.55 -13.02
CA GLU A 51 16.28 2.80 -14.27
C GLU A 51 15.05 3.05 -15.16
N PRO A 52 15.24 3.39 -16.45
CA PRO A 52 14.13 3.68 -17.35
C PRO A 52 13.13 2.53 -17.50
N GLY A 53 13.58 1.27 -17.39
CA GLY A 53 12.69 0.10 -17.45
C GLY A 53 11.77 0.00 -16.24
N VAL A 54 12.29 0.30 -15.05
CA VAL A 54 11.52 0.33 -13.81
C VAL A 54 10.45 1.41 -13.86
N GLN A 55 10.84 2.64 -14.22
CA GLN A 55 9.90 3.76 -14.33
C GLN A 55 8.80 3.50 -15.35
N ARG A 56 9.14 2.96 -16.53
CA ARG A 56 8.14 2.60 -17.55
C ARG A 56 7.13 1.57 -17.03
N THR A 57 7.61 0.53 -16.35
CA THR A 57 6.72 -0.52 -15.83
C THR A 57 5.79 0.03 -14.76
N VAL A 58 6.32 0.84 -13.84
CA VAL A 58 5.51 1.46 -12.78
C VAL A 58 4.49 2.45 -13.36
N THR A 59 4.89 3.29 -14.31
CA THR A 59 3.98 4.21 -15.01
C THR A 59 2.87 3.45 -15.72
N GLN A 60 3.20 2.40 -16.48
CA GLN A 60 2.19 1.60 -17.19
C GLN A 60 1.18 0.97 -16.22
N VAL A 61 1.65 0.38 -15.12
CA VAL A 61 0.76 -0.22 -14.11
C VAL A 61 -0.15 0.84 -13.47
N LEU A 62 0.36 2.04 -13.20
CA LEU A 62 -0.45 3.14 -12.67
C LEU A 62 -1.51 3.59 -13.68
N GLU A 63 -1.15 3.77 -14.95
CA GLU A 63 -2.09 4.12 -16.01
C GLU A 63 -3.16 3.03 -16.19
N ASP A 64 -2.77 1.76 -16.17
CA ASP A 64 -3.70 0.62 -16.20
C ASP A 64 -4.66 0.65 -15.01
N ALA A 65 -4.14 0.92 -13.80
CA ALA A 65 -4.97 1.01 -12.60
C ALA A 65 -5.98 2.16 -12.71
N VAL A 66 -5.54 3.34 -13.13
CA VAL A 66 -6.37 4.53 -13.25
C VAL A 66 -7.46 4.32 -14.31
N ARG A 67 -7.09 3.87 -15.52
CA ARG A 67 -8.05 3.66 -16.62
C ARG A 67 -9.11 2.61 -16.32
N MET A 68 -8.76 1.58 -15.55
CA MET A 68 -9.68 0.48 -15.22
C MET A 68 -10.55 0.77 -13.99
N THR A 69 -10.30 1.85 -13.26
CA THR A 69 -11.03 2.17 -12.04
C THR A 69 -12.29 3.00 -12.35
N PRO A 70 -13.49 2.58 -11.88
CA PRO A 70 -14.71 3.38 -11.97
C PRO A 70 -14.75 4.42 -10.85
N GLY A 71 -13.88 5.42 -10.91
CA GLY A 71 -13.74 6.45 -9.88
C GLY A 71 -12.28 6.81 -9.61
N ASN A 72 -12.06 7.44 -8.46
CA ASN A 72 -10.74 7.97 -8.11
C ASN A 72 -9.75 6.89 -7.64
N THR A 73 -8.47 7.16 -7.87
CA THR A 73 -7.33 6.32 -7.47
C THR A 73 -6.40 7.04 -6.49
N LEU A 74 -6.08 6.37 -5.37
CA LEU A 74 -5.07 6.82 -4.41
C LEU A 74 -3.73 6.12 -4.69
N ALA A 75 -2.68 6.88 -4.99
CA ALA A 75 -1.35 6.36 -5.26
C ALA A 75 -0.36 6.77 -4.16
N PHE A 76 0.03 5.80 -3.33
CA PHE A 76 0.97 5.97 -2.22
C PHE A 76 2.39 5.56 -2.60
N PHE A 77 3.33 6.49 -2.46
CA PHE A 77 4.72 6.31 -2.80
C PHE A 77 5.62 6.27 -1.55
N PRO A 78 6.87 5.79 -1.66
CA PRO A 78 7.82 5.80 -0.54
C PRO A 78 8.22 7.21 -0.08
N SER A 79 8.11 8.21 -0.96
CA SER A 79 8.46 9.60 -0.67
C SER A 79 7.68 10.56 -1.57
N TYR A 80 7.66 11.84 -1.18
CA TYR A 80 7.11 12.91 -2.01
C TYR A 80 7.83 13.06 -3.35
N ALA A 81 9.15 12.84 -3.39
CA ALA A 81 9.93 12.91 -4.63
C ALA A 81 9.56 11.77 -5.62
N GLU A 82 9.24 10.57 -5.11
CA GLU A 82 8.71 9.51 -5.97
C GLU A 82 7.27 9.85 -6.43
N ALA A 83 6.44 10.41 -5.56
CA ALA A 83 5.09 10.83 -5.94
C ALA A 83 5.11 11.87 -7.08
N GLU A 84 5.92 12.93 -6.94
CA GLU A 84 6.12 13.96 -7.96
C GLU A 84 6.62 13.37 -9.29
N ARG A 85 7.60 12.46 -9.23
CA ARG A 85 8.16 11.79 -10.41
C ARG A 85 7.09 11.09 -11.25
N TYR A 86 6.17 10.36 -10.62
CA TYR A 86 5.14 9.62 -11.34
C TYR A 86 3.92 10.49 -11.69
N HIS A 87 3.64 11.53 -10.89
CA HIS A 87 2.70 12.58 -11.28
C HIS A 87 3.08 13.24 -12.62
N GLU A 88 4.38 13.46 -12.87
CA GLU A 88 4.86 14.01 -14.15
C GLU A 88 4.86 13.01 -15.32
N ARG A 89 4.71 11.71 -15.06
CA ARG A 89 4.87 10.63 -16.06
C ARG A 89 3.56 9.98 -16.47
N VAL A 90 2.61 9.89 -15.54
CA VAL A 90 1.32 9.22 -15.76
C VAL A 90 0.43 10.15 -16.58
N ASP A 91 -0.02 9.66 -17.72
CA ASP A 91 -0.96 10.36 -18.61
C ASP A 91 -2.33 9.67 -18.59
N ALA A 92 -2.94 9.60 -17.42
CA ALA A 92 -4.25 9.00 -17.19
C ALA A 92 -4.96 9.65 -16.00
N GLY A 93 -6.26 9.92 -16.17
CA GLY A 93 -7.11 10.56 -15.16
C GLY A 93 -6.72 12.02 -14.87
N THR A 94 -7.39 12.63 -13.91
CA THR A 94 -7.09 14.00 -13.47
C THR A 94 -6.03 13.98 -12.36
N PRO A 95 -4.81 14.52 -12.57
CA PRO A 95 -3.71 14.35 -11.62
C PRO A 95 -3.78 15.36 -10.45
N TYR A 96 -3.55 14.85 -9.24
CA TYR A 96 -3.47 15.61 -8.00
C TYR A 96 -2.17 15.26 -7.27
N LEU A 97 -1.34 16.25 -6.94
CA LEU A 97 -0.09 16.04 -6.21
C LEU A 97 -0.20 16.57 -4.79
N ASP A 98 0.11 15.72 -3.81
CA ASP A 98 0.33 16.11 -2.42
C ASP A 98 1.78 16.56 -2.24
N GLU A 99 1.98 17.78 -1.77
CA GLU A 99 3.29 18.37 -1.52
C GLU A 99 3.45 18.68 -0.02
N PRO A 100 4.70 18.65 0.49
CA PRO A 100 4.97 19.07 1.86
C PRO A 100 4.44 20.48 2.15
N GLY A 101 3.50 20.59 3.10
CA GLY A 101 2.92 21.87 3.51
C GLY A 101 1.64 22.27 2.76
N THR A 102 1.17 21.46 1.81
CA THR A 102 -0.15 21.64 1.18
C THR A 102 -1.27 21.40 2.20
N ALA A 103 -2.31 22.24 2.16
CA ALA A 103 -3.49 22.06 2.99
C ALA A 103 -4.23 20.79 2.54
N ALA A 104 -4.11 19.73 3.35
CA ALA A 104 -4.67 18.40 3.07
C ALA A 104 -6.15 18.44 2.68
N ASN A 105 -6.96 19.24 3.38
CA ASN A 105 -8.42 19.29 3.14
C ASN A 105 -8.76 19.84 1.75
N ASP A 106 -8.12 20.94 1.31
CA ASP A 106 -8.42 21.57 0.02
C ASP A 106 -8.02 20.68 -1.17
N LEU A 107 -6.93 19.92 -1.03
CA LEU A 107 -6.50 18.97 -2.05
C LEU A 107 -7.44 17.76 -2.11
N ARG A 108 -7.80 17.22 -0.94
CA ARG A 108 -8.77 16.13 -0.82
C ARG A 108 -10.11 16.53 -1.43
N GLU A 109 -10.68 17.68 -1.05
CA GLU A 109 -11.99 18.12 -1.56
C GLU A 109 -12.04 18.22 -3.08
N ARG A 110 -10.97 18.71 -3.71
CA ARG A 110 -10.88 18.74 -5.18
C ARG A 110 -10.76 17.35 -5.78
N PHE A 111 -9.92 16.50 -5.20
CA PHE A 111 -9.74 15.12 -5.65
C PHE A 111 -11.04 14.31 -5.55
N THR A 112 -11.77 14.41 -4.44
CA THR A 112 -13.01 13.65 -4.22
C THR A 112 -14.21 14.18 -5.01
N ALA A 113 -14.11 15.39 -5.56
CA ALA A 113 -15.13 15.96 -6.44
C ALA A 113 -14.93 15.52 -7.91
N ASP A 114 -13.86 14.79 -8.20
CA ASP A 114 -13.57 14.22 -9.51
C ASP A 114 -14.12 12.79 -9.62
N ASP A 115 -14.28 12.34 -10.87
CA ASP A 115 -14.76 10.98 -11.18
C ASP A 115 -13.63 10.09 -11.75
N ASP A 116 -12.46 10.67 -12.05
CA ASP A 116 -11.27 9.96 -12.56
C ASP A 116 -9.94 10.48 -11.97
N GLY A 117 -10.02 11.09 -10.79
CA GLY A 117 -8.90 11.72 -10.11
C GLY A 117 -7.83 10.71 -9.65
N VAL A 118 -6.57 11.13 -9.71
CA VAL A 118 -5.42 10.35 -9.23
C VAL A 118 -4.60 11.17 -8.25
N LEU A 119 -4.61 10.78 -6.97
CA LEU A 119 -3.85 11.47 -5.92
C LEU A 119 -2.51 10.79 -5.70
N PHE A 120 -1.44 11.49 -6.06
CA PHE A 120 -0.05 11.11 -5.82
C PHE A 120 0.41 11.67 -4.47
N THR A 121 0.72 10.79 -3.51
CA THR A 121 1.17 11.20 -2.17
C THR A 121 2.20 10.23 -1.59
N SER A 122 2.98 10.69 -0.61
CA SER A 122 3.83 9.84 0.20
C SER A 122 2.99 9.02 1.19
N LEU A 123 3.32 7.75 1.42
CA LEU A 123 2.70 6.97 2.50
C LEU A 123 2.95 7.59 3.89
N TRP A 124 4.04 8.35 4.03
CA TRP A 124 4.42 9.08 5.24
C TRP A 124 3.88 10.52 5.27
N GLY A 125 3.06 10.88 4.29
CA GLY A 125 2.46 12.20 4.16
C GLY A 125 1.19 12.38 5.01
N THR A 126 0.74 13.62 5.11
CA THR A 126 -0.45 13.99 5.89
C THR A 126 -1.74 13.45 5.27
N LEU A 127 -1.84 13.30 3.95
CA LEU A 127 -3.05 12.73 3.33
C LEU A 127 -3.18 11.21 3.53
N GLY A 128 -2.08 10.52 3.83
CA GLY A 128 -2.11 9.15 4.30
C GLY A 128 -2.65 9.00 5.73
N GLU A 129 -2.68 10.08 6.51
CA GLU A 129 -2.95 10.08 7.95
C GLU A 129 -4.10 11.02 8.36
N GLY A 130 -5.12 10.49 9.02
CA GLY A 130 -6.17 11.35 9.62
C GLY A 130 -7.21 11.93 8.66
N VAL A 131 -7.16 11.58 7.37
CA VAL A 131 -8.22 11.90 6.39
C VAL A 131 -9.06 10.65 6.09
N SER A 132 -10.39 10.80 6.04
CA SER A 132 -11.33 9.72 5.71
C SER A 132 -11.92 9.95 4.33
N TYR A 133 -11.43 9.25 3.31
CA TYR A 133 -12.22 9.05 2.08
C TYR A 133 -13.53 8.37 2.51
N ASP A 134 -14.68 8.71 1.92
CA ASP A 134 -16.04 8.22 2.19
C ASP A 134 -16.79 7.84 0.91
N GLY A 135 -17.52 6.71 0.95
CA GLY A 135 -18.26 6.21 -0.21
C GLY A 135 -17.38 6.00 -1.46
N ASP A 136 -17.73 6.70 -2.53
CA ASP A 136 -17.11 6.72 -3.86
C ASP A 136 -15.87 7.63 -3.97
N ASP A 137 -15.45 8.29 -2.88
CA ASP A 137 -14.27 9.17 -2.85
C ASP A 137 -13.00 8.54 -3.46
N ALA A 138 -12.82 7.22 -3.35
CA ALA A 138 -11.78 6.45 -4.03
C ALA A 138 -12.16 4.97 -4.15
N ARG A 139 -11.95 4.38 -5.33
CA ARG A 139 -12.22 2.96 -5.62
C ARG A 139 -10.97 2.10 -5.64
N THR A 140 -9.84 2.67 -6.07
CA THR A 140 -8.57 1.95 -6.13
C THR A 140 -7.53 2.61 -5.26
N VAL A 141 -6.73 1.79 -4.58
CA VAL A 141 -5.51 2.23 -3.90
C VAL A 141 -4.33 1.44 -4.44
N VAL A 142 -3.26 2.15 -4.76
CA VAL A 142 -1.98 1.59 -5.20
C VAL A 142 -0.92 2.00 -4.18
N VAL A 143 -0.18 1.02 -3.66
CA VAL A 143 1.04 1.26 -2.89
C VAL A 143 2.21 0.85 -3.77
N ILE A 144 3.04 1.83 -4.11
CA ILE A 144 4.14 1.69 -5.05
C ILE A 144 5.43 1.44 -4.26
N GLY A 145 6.10 0.32 -4.55
CA GLY A 145 7.27 -0.10 -3.81
C GLY A 145 6.94 -0.56 -2.37
N VAL A 146 8.00 -0.94 -1.63
CA VAL A 146 7.91 -1.07 -0.18
C VAL A 146 8.38 0.24 0.45
N PRO A 147 7.47 1.02 1.07
CA PRO A 147 7.73 2.40 1.49
C PRO A 147 8.46 2.43 2.83
N TYR A 148 9.67 1.87 2.86
CA TYR A 148 10.55 1.98 4.01
C TYR A 148 10.93 3.45 4.25
N PRO A 149 10.98 3.89 5.52
CA PRO A 149 11.40 5.25 5.85
C PRO A 149 12.87 5.45 5.45
N HIS A 150 13.26 6.71 5.26
CA HIS A 150 14.65 7.05 5.06
C HIS A 150 15.50 6.62 6.27
N LEU A 151 16.60 5.92 5.99
CA LEU A 151 17.57 5.50 7.01
C LEU A 151 18.53 6.66 7.27
N ASP A 152 18.20 7.46 8.28
CA ASP A 152 19.08 8.51 8.81
C ASP A 152 19.73 8.07 10.13
N ASP A 153 20.66 8.88 10.65
CA ASP A 153 21.37 8.58 11.91
C ASP A 153 20.39 8.33 13.08
N ARG A 154 19.23 8.98 13.06
CA ARG A 154 18.17 8.80 14.06
C ARG A 154 17.54 7.42 13.92
N MET A 155 17.17 7.01 12.70
CA MET A 155 16.60 5.69 12.43
C MET A 155 17.60 4.59 12.75
N GLU A 156 18.89 4.76 12.43
CA GLU A 156 19.93 3.82 12.83
C GLU A 156 20.05 3.70 14.35
N ALA A 157 19.96 4.82 15.09
CA ALA A 157 19.98 4.79 16.55
C ALA A 157 18.76 4.04 17.12
N VAL A 158 17.57 4.21 16.51
CA VAL A 158 16.36 3.48 16.88
C VAL A 158 16.51 1.99 16.61
N GLN A 159 17.05 1.59 15.45
CA GLN A 159 17.34 0.19 15.13
C GLN A 159 18.31 -0.41 16.15
N ARG A 160 19.42 0.26 16.46
CA ARG A 160 20.39 -0.21 17.48
C ARG A 160 19.75 -0.36 18.85
N ALA A 161 18.82 0.52 19.23
CA ALA A 161 18.11 0.44 20.51
C ALA A 161 17.17 -0.78 20.57
N TYR A 162 16.42 -1.04 19.49
CA TYR A 162 15.58 -2.25 19.41
C TYR A 162 16.42 -3.52 19.37
N GLU A 163 17.51 -3.53 18.60
CA GLU A 163 18.43 -4.66 18.53
C GLU A 163 19.03 -4.97 19.92
N ALA A 164 19.49 -3.96 20.64
CA ALA A 164 20.03 -4.13 21.99
C ALA A 164 18.99 -4.60 23.03
N THR A 165 17.70 -4.36 22.79
CA THR A 165 16.62 -4.70 23.73
C THR A 165 15.98 -6.05 23.41
N PHE A 166 15.81 -6.37 22.13
CA PHE A 166 14.99 -7.49 21.65
C PHE A 166 15.74 -8.48 20.74
N GLY A 167 17.00 -8.24 20.40
CA GLY A 167 17.80 -9.10 19.51
C GLY A 167 17.84 -10.56 19.96
N ASP A 168 18.04 -10.80 21.26
CA ASP A 168 18.07 -12.17 21.81
C ASP A 168 16.70 -12.87 21.80
N ALA A 169 15.61 -12.11 21.81
CA ALA A 169 14.23 -12.64 21.86
C ALA A 169 13.63 -12.87 20.46
N ALA A 170 14.14 -12.15 19.44
CA ALA A 170 13.60 -12.16 18.08
C ALA A 170 14.01 -13.39 17.25
N GLY A 171 14.95 -14.22 17.71
CA GLY A 171 15.48 -15.37 16.97
C GLY A 171 16.54 -14.96 15.91
N ASP A 172 16.66 -15.71 14.80
CA ASP A 172 17.63 -15.47 13.71
C ASP A 172 17.38 -14.17 12.88
N GLY A 173 16.60 -13.20 13.39
CA GLY A 173 16.21 -11.99 12.67
C GLY A 173 16.84 -10.71 13.24
N ASP A 174 17.06 -9.72 12.37
CA ASP A 174 17.44 -8.34 12.74
C ASP A 174 16.25 -7.66 13.43
N ALA A 175 16.23 -7.73 14.77
CA ALA A 175 15.18 -7.12 15.60
C ALA A 175 15.15 -5.60 15.41
N GLY A 176 16.33 -4.99 15.24
CA GLY A 176 16.48 -3.59 14.87
C GLY A 176 15.64 -3.23 13.64
N TRP A 177 15.87 -3.90 12.52
CA TRP A 177 15.11 -3.71 11.29
C TRP A 177 13.64 -4.02 11.45
N ARG A 178 13.31 -5.19 12.01
CA ARG A 178 11.93 -5.67 12.13
C ARG A 178 11.05 -4.71 12.93
N TYR A 179 11.54 -4.21 14.06
CA TYR A 179 10.77 -3.39 15.00
C TYR A 179 10.76 -1.92 14.59
N ALA A 180 11.87 -1.40 14.07
CA ALA A 180 11.98 0.00 13.67
C ALA A 180 11.41 0.30 12.29
N VAL A 181 11.49 -0.66 11.35
CA VAL A 181 11.28 -0.42 9.93
C VAL A 181 10.17 -1.30 9.36
N GLU A 182 10.34 -2.63 9.37
CA GLU A 182 9.44 -3.55 8.67
C GLU A 182 7.99 -3.46 9.18
N ILE A 183 7.78 -3.72 10.47
CA ILE A 183 6.43 -3.75 11.04
C ILE A 183 5.74 -2.38 10.97
N PRO A 184 6.40 -1.24 11.30
CA PRO A 184 5.81 0.08 11.07
C PRO A 184 5.40 0.31 9.61
N THR A 185 6.24 -0.05 8.64
CA THR A 185 5.93 0.07 7.21
C THR A 185 4.73 -0.78 6.81
N VAL A 186 4.67 -2.05 7.22
CA VAL A 186 3.53 -2.94 6.92
C VAL A 186 2.24 -2.40 7.52
N ARG A 187 2.28 -1.87 8.76
CA ARG A 187 1.11 -1.25 9.38
C ARG A 187 0.63 -0.03 8.60
N LYS A 188 1.54 0.83 8.15
CA LYS A 188 1.21 1.99 7.30
C LYS A 188 0.62 1.57 5.96
N THR A 189 1.22 0.58 5.30
CA THR A 189 0.67 0.00 4.07
C THR A 189 -0.75 -0.49 4.29
N ARG A 190 -1.01 -1.27 5.36
CA ARG A 190 -2.36 -1.75 5.70
C ARG A 190 -3.36 -0.61 5.97
N GLN A 191 -2.91 0.49 6.57
CA GLN A 191 -3.75 1.68 6.76
C GLN A 191 -4.12 2.34 5.42
N ALA A 192 -3.19 2.43 4.48
CA ALA A 192 -3.46 2.92 3.13
C ALA A 192 -4.41 1.98 2.37
N LEU A 193 -4.22 0.66 2.45
CA LEU A 193 -5.14 -0.30 1.83
C LEU A 193 -6.58 -0.19 2.37
N GLY A 194 -6.73 0.19 3.64
CA GLY A 194 -8.03 0.42 4.28
C GLY A 194 -8.76 1.71 3.85
N ARG A 195 -8.21 2.48 2.90
CA ARG A 195 -8.84 3.73 2.43
C ARG A 195 -9.98 3.53 1.43
N VAL A 196 -10.06 2.36 0.78
CA VAL A 196 -11.02 2.09 -0.31
C VAL A 196 -12.17 1.16 0.04
N VAL A 197 -12.08 0.36 1.11
CA VAL A 197 -13.19 -0.51 1.56
C VAL A 197 -13.40 -0.29 3.05
N ARG A 198 -14.45 0.46 3.39
CA ARG A 198 -14.68 0.96 4.76
C ARG A 198 -16.04 0.59 5.35
N SER A 199 -16.93 0.02 4.54
CA SER A 199 -18.21 -0.52 4.98
C SER A 199 -18.55 -1.82 4.25
N PRO A 200 -19.50 -2.62 4.73
CA PRO A 200 -19.93 -3.86 4.05
C PRO A 200 -20.50 -3.64 2.64
N ASP A 201 -20.99 -2.43 2.35
CA ASP A 201 -21.55 -2.04 1.05
C ASP A 201 -20.54 -1.33 0.15
N ASP A 202 -19.36 -1.03 0.67
CA ASP A 202 -18.27 -0.42 -0.07
C ASP A 202 -17.51 -1.46 -0.88
N PHE A 203 -16.87 -1.03 -1.96
CA PHE A 203 -16.06 -1.90 -2.80
C PHE A 203 -14.84 -1.18 -3.36
N GLY A 204 -13.76 -1.94 -3.57
CA GLY A 204 -12.53 -1.36 -4.10
C GLY A 204 -11.40 -2.36 -4.30
N ALA A 205 -10.47 -1.97 -5.16
CA ALA A 205 -9.25 -2.69 -5.46
C ALA A 205 -8.05 -2.12 -4.69
N ARG A 206 -7.21 -3.02 -4.20
CA ARG A 206 -5.99 -2.75 -3.44
C ARG A 206 -4.82 -3.33 -4.22
N ILE A 207 -3.84 -2.51 -4.56
CA ILE A 207 -2.72 -2.90 -5.42
C ILE A 207 -1.42 -2.65 -4.66
N LEU A 208 -0.61 -3.70 -4.54
CA LEU A 208 0.74 -3.66 -4.01
C LEU A 208 1.71 -3.86 -5.18
N LEU A 209 2.32 -2.77 -5.66
CA LEU A 209 3.20 -2.78 -6.82
C LEU A 209 4.66 -2.88 -6.39
N ASP A 210 5.10 -4.10 -6.13
CA ASP A 210 6.51 -4.47 -5.91
C ASP A 210 6.61 -6.00 -5.81
N ALA A 211 7.58 -6.62 -6.49
CA ALA A 211 7.83 -8.06 -6.39
C ALA A 211 7.96 -8.53 -4.93
N ARG A 212 8.44 -7.70 -3.99
CA ARG A 212 8.59 -8.04 -2.56
C ARG A 212 7.27 -8.39 -1.85
N TYR A 213 6.10 -8.07 -2.42
CA TYR A 213 4.79 -8.47 -1.88
C TYR A 213 4.27 -9.81 -2.41
N THR A 214 4.96 -10.41 -3.39
CA THR A 214 4.54 -11.67 -4.03
C THR A 214 4.93 -12.89 -3.20
N GLU A 215 4.25 -14.02 -3.42
CA GLU A 215 4.58 -15.31 -2.79
C GLU A 215 5.97 -15.79 -3.23
N ARG A 216 6.34 -15.59 -4.51
CA ARG A 216 7.66 -16.00 -5.01
C ARG A 216 8.80 -15.32 -4.24
N ALA A 217 8.62 -14.06 -3.85
CA ALA A 217 9.66 -13.32 -3.15
C ALA A 217 10.02 -13.95 -1.81
N GLU A 218 9.07 -14.63 -1.14
CA GLU A 218 9.34 -15.36 0.11
C GLU A 218 10.38 -16.48 -0.09
N ILE A 219 10.53 -16.99 -1.32
CA ILE A 219 11.49 -18.04 -1.68
C ILE A 219 12.75 -17.44 -2.32
N GLU A 220 12.59 -16.56 -3.30
CA GLU A 220 13.69 -16.08 -4.14
C GLU A 220 14.43 -14.88 -3.56
N MET A 221 13.78 -14.13 -2.67
CA MET A 221 14.27 -12.88 -2.09
C MET A 221 13.87 -12.79 -0.61
N SER A 222 14.04 -13.89 0.14
CA SER A 222 13.51 -14.04 1.49
C SER A 222 13.93 -12.93 2.47
N GLU A 223 15.10 -12.32 2.27
CA GLU A 223 15.60 -11.17 3.05
C GLU A 223 14.80 -9.88 2.80
N TYR A 224 14.22 -9.72 1.61
CA TYR A 224 13.51 -8.51 1.17
C TYR A 224 12.00 -8.69 1.08
N ALA A 225 11.52 -9.93 1.13
CA ALA A 225 10.10 -10.26 1.08
C ALA A 225 9.37 -9.65 2.28
N VAL A 226 8.29 -8.92 1.99
CA VAL A 226 7.48 -8.27 3.03
C VAL A 226 6.11 -8.93 3.19
N ARG A 227 5.71 -9.78 2.25
CA ARG A 227 4.43 -10.52 2.29
C ARG A 227 4.24 -11.22 3.62
N GLY A 228 5.26 -11.93 4.11
CA GLY A 228 5.25 -12.67 5.36
C GLY A 228 4.93 -11.84 6.61
N ALA A 229 5.16 -10.53 6.58
CA ALA A 229 4.86 -9.63 7.70
C ALA A 229 3.39 -9.20 7.79
N PHE A 230 2.59 -9.44 6.74
CA PHE A 230 1.14 -9.21 6.78
C PHE A 230 0.42 -10.30 7.59
N PRO A 231 -0.75 -9.99 8.20
CA PRO A 231 -1.57 -11.01 8.86
C PRO A 231 -1.96 -12.16 7.91
N PRO A 232 -2.07 -13.41 8.40
CA PRO A 232 -2.33 -14.57 7.55
C PRO A 232 -3.55 -14.44 6.64
N GLU A 233 -4.66 -13.90 7.16
CA GLU A 233 -5.88 -13.72 6.37
C GLU A 233 -5.76 -12.64 5.30
N GLU A 234 -4.97 -11.58 5.52
CA GLU A 234 -4.72 -10.57 4.49
C GLU A 234 -3.78 -11.11 3.40
N ARG A 235 -2.77 -11.92 3.78
CA ARG A 235 -1.88 -12.60 2.82
C ARG A 235 -2.63 -13.58 1.93
N ALA A 236 -3.62 -14.28 2.49
CA ALA A 236 -4.43 -15.25 1.74
C ALA A 236 -5.32 -14.57 0.67
N GLU A 237 -5.66 -13.28 0.84
CA GLU A 237 -6.43 -12.50 -0.14
C GLU A 237 -5.58 -11.92 -1.28
N MET A 238 -4.24 -11.92 -1.15
CA MET A 238 -3.35 -11.33 -2.15
C MET A 238 -3.20 -12.24 -3.36
N ILE A 239 -3.64 -11.75 -4.52
CA ILE A 239 -3.52 -12.43 -5.81
C ILE A 239 -2.28 -11.90 -6.52
N ASP A 240 -1.30 -12.77 -6.74
CA ASP A 240 -0.11 -12.44 -7.51
C ASP A 240 -0.47 -12.29 -8.99
N VAL A 241 -0.07 -11.16 -9.61
CA VAL A 241 -0.35 -10.86 -11.02
C VAL A 241 0.85 -10.23 -11.69
N ASP A 242 1.07 -10.57 -12.96
CA ASP A 242 2.07 -9.85 -13.77
C ASP A 242 1.57 -8.42 -14.06
N PRO A 243 2.47 -7.44 -14.22
CA PRO A 243 2.12 -6.05 -14.53
C PRO A 243 1.09 -5.89 -15.65
N GLU A 244 1.31 -6.57 -16.78
CA GLU A 244 0.44 -6.51 -17.97
C GLU A 244 -0.94 -7.15 -17.77
N LYS A 245 -1.10 -7.95 -16.70
CA LYS A 245 -2.35 -8.67 -16.39
C LYS A 245 -3.25 -7.92 -15.42
N LEU A 246 -2.72 -6.90 -14.73
CA LEU A 246 -3.48 -6.15 -13.74
C LEU A 246 -4.75 -5.54 -14.34
N GLN A 247 -4.67 -4.93 -15.53
CA GLN A 247 -5.82 -4.29 -16.15
C GLN A 247 -7.00 -5.24 -16.38
N PHE A 248 -6.74 -6.49 -16.78
CA PHE A 248 -7.79 -7.50 -16.93
C PHE A 248 -8.37 -7.91 -15.57
N GLY A 249 -7.52 -8.00 -14.54
CA GLY A 249 -7.97 -8.28 -13.18
C GLY A 249 -8.90 -7.19 -12.64
N LEU A 250 -8.56 -5.92 -12.85
CA LEU A 250 -9.38 -4.78 -12.44
C LEU A 250 -10.69 -4.71 -13.24
N LEU A 251 -10.61 -4.87 -14.56
CA LEU A 251 -11.79 -4.89 -15.42
C LEU A 251 -12.78 -5.98 -15.01
N ASN A 252 -12.30 -7.20 -14.75
CA ASN A 252 -13.16 -8.29 -14.28
C ASN A 252 -13.75 -7.98 -12.91
N PHE A 253 -12.94 -7.50 -11.96
CA PHE A 253 -13.41 -7.21 -10.60
C PHE A 253 -14.50 -6.13 -10.57
N TYR A 254 -14.29 -5.01 -11.25
CA TYR A 254 -15.28 -3.93 -11.30
C TYR A 254 -16.46 -4.28 -12.22
N GLY A 255 -16.24 -5.06 -13.27
CA GLY A 255 -17.29 -5.57 -14.15
C GLY A 255 -18.24 -6.54 -13.43
N ASP A 256 -17.71 -7.46 -12.62
CA ASP A 256 -18.50 -8.41 -11.83
C ASP A 256 -19.39 -7.71 -10.78
N LEU A 257 -19.05 -6.46 -10.42
CA LEU A 257 -19.80 -5.61 -9.51
C LEU A 257 -20.75 -4.63 -10.22
N ASP A 258 -20.82 -4.67 -11.56
CA ASP A 258 -21.56 -3.71 -12.39
C ASP A 258 -21.22 -2.24 -12.03
N ALA A 259 -19.94 -1.96 -11.74
CA ALA A 259 -19.51 -0.70 -11.13
C ALA A 259 -19.28 0.47 -12.11
N TYR A 260 -19.30 0.24 -13.42
CA TYR A 260 -19.05 1.29 -14.42
C TYR A 260 -20.34 2.03 -14.81
N ASP A 261 -20.31 3.36 -14.74
CA ASP A 261 -21.38 4.23 -15.24
C ASP A 261 -21.33 4.36 -16.78
N GLY A 262 -21.42 3.24 -17.49
CA GLY A 262 -21.45 3.21 -18.96
C GLY A 262 -20.68 2.05 -19.58
N THR A 263 -20.08 2.29 -20.75
CA THR A 263 -19.26 1.29 -21.44
C THR A 263 -17.97 1.08 -20.65
N PRO A 264 -17.67 -0.16 -20.22
CA PRO A 264 -16.42 -0.44 -19.52
C PRO A 264 -15.19 -0.05 -20.36
N PRO A 265 -14.07 0.32 -19.70
CA PRO A 265 -12.81 0.61 -20.38
C PRO A 265 -12.29 -0.61 -21.14
N THR A 266 -11.48 -0.36 -22.17
CA THR A 266 -10.85 -1.43 -22.98
C THR A 266 -9.39 -1.60 -22.55
N PRO A 267 -8.96 -2.83 -22.23
CA PRO A 267 -7.56 -3.15 -21.89
C PRO A 267 -6.64 -3.26 -23.12
#